data_AF-A0A067G579-F1
#
_entry.id   AF-A0A067G579-F1
#
_cell.length_a   1.000
_cell.length_b   1.000
_cell.length_c   1.000
_cell.angle_alpha   90.00
_cell.angle_beta   90.00
_cell.angle_gamma   90.00
#
_symmetry.space_group_name_H-M   'P 1'
#
loop_
_entity.id
_entity.type
_entity.pdbx_description
1 polymer ?
#
loop_
_entity_poly.entity_id
_entity_poly.type
_entity_poly.pdbx_seq_one_letter_code
_entity_poly.pdbx_strand_id
1 'polypeptide(L)'
;PGATIGGMCATRCSGSLAVRYGTMRDNVINLKVVLANGDVVKTASRARKSAAGYDLTRLIIGSEGTLGIITEVTLRLQKIPQHSVMRKEALWACFAMEPSFEAMISDVCVPLSCLAELISRSKKELDASPLICTVIAHAGDGNFHTVILFDPSKEEDRQEAERLNRFMVHTALSMEGTCTGEHGIGTGKMKYLEKELGTGALETMKRIKVALDPNNIMNPGKLIPPHICF
;
A
#
# COMPACT_ATOMS: atom_id res chain seq x y z
N PRO A 1 1.39 -8.40 16.32
CA PRO A 1 1.47 -9.40 15.22
C PRO A 1 2.56 -8.99 14.21
N GLY A 2 3.49 -9.89 13.89
CA GLY A 2 4.54 -9.61 12.90
C GLY A 2 4.05 -9.76 11.47
N ALA A 3 4.69 -9.06 10.52
CA ALA A 3 4.43 -9.23 9.10
C ALA A 3 4.93 -10.60 8.59
N THR A 4 4.27 -11.16 7.57
CA THR A 4 4.69 -12.39 6.89
C THR A 4 5.13 -12.09 5.46
N ILE A 5 6.02 -12.90 4.88
CA ILE A 5 6.46 -12.72 3.47
C ILE A 5 5.28 -12.82 2.49
N GLY A 6 4.31 -13.71 2.75
CA GLY A 6 3.09 -13.81 1.96
C GLY A 6 2.25 -12.53 2.03
N GLY A 7 2.06 -11.97 3.23
CA GLY A 7 1.37 -10.68 3.41
C GLY A 7 2.10 -9.53 2.70
N MET A 8 3.41 -9.45 2.85
CA MET A 8 4.26 -8.46 2.16
C MET A 8 4.12 -8.52 0.63
N CYS A 9 4.03 -9.72 0.05
CA CYS A 9 3.76 -9.90 -1.38
C CYS A 9 2.31 -9.51 -1.74
N ALA A 10 1.35 -9.93 -0.94
CA ALA A 10 -0.07 -9.66 -1.16
C ALA A 10 -0.40 -8.17 -1.11
N THR A 11 0.30 -7.37 -0.29
CA THR A 11 0.10 -5.91 -0.20
C THR A 11 1.07 -5.10 -1.05
N ARG A 12 2.01 -5.74 -1.77
CA ARG A 12 3.08 -5.07 -2.51
C ARG A 12 3.85 -4.09 -1.62
N CYS A 13 4.27 -4.54 -0.44
CA CYS A 13 4.88 -3.62 0.53
C CYS A 13 6.23 -3.06 0.08
N SER A 14 6.59 -1.91 0.66
CA SER A 14 7.91 -1.30 0.60
C SER A 14 8.39 -0.90 1.99
N GLY A 15 9.37 0.00 2.04
CA GLY A 15 9.83 0.65 3.26
C GLY A 15 11.17 1.33 3.05
N SER A 16 11.73 1.92 4.11
CA SER A 16 12.99 2.70 4.13
C SER A 16 14.20 2.22 3.31
N LEU A 17 14.30 0.95 2.93
CA LEU A 17 15.40 0.40 2.12
C LEU A 17 15.06 0.20 0.64
N ALA A 18 13.84 0.55 0.22
CA ALA A 18 13.35 0.38 -1.16
C ALA A 18 14.20 1.14 -2.16
N VAL A 19 14.70 2.33 -1.82
CA VAL A 19 15.64 3.11 -2.65
C VAL A 19 16.90 2.32 -3.01
N ARG A 20 17.37 1.42 -2.13
CA ARG A 20 18.58 0.63 -2.37
C ARG A 20 18.30 -0.75 -2.96
N TYR A 21 17.28 -1.44 -2.46
CA TYR A 21 17.03 -2.86 -2.77
C TYR A 21 15.77 -3.10 -3.59
N GLY A 22 15.00 -2.06 -3.92
CA GLY A 22 13.68 -2.18 -4.53
C GLY A 22 12.60 -2.60 -3.55
N THR A 23 11.37 -2.64 -4.04
CA THR A 23 10.17 -3.04 -3.29
C THR A 23 9.98 -4.56 -3.29
N MET A 24 8.94 -5.07 -2.64
CA MET A 24 8.58 -6.49 -2.80
C MET A 24 8.27 -6.86 -4.25
N ARG A 25 7.70 -5.93 -5.02
CA ARG A 25 7.45 -6.11 -6.46
C ARG A 25 8.75 -6.50 -7.19
N ASP A 26 9.87 -5.90 -6.82
CA ASP A 26 11.16 -6.03 -7.51
C ASP A 26 11.99 -7.24 -7.06
N ASN A 27 11.76 -7.68 -5.80
CA ASN A 27 12.51 -8.77 -5.20
C ASN A 27 11.85 -10.14 -5.38
N VAL A 28 10.55 -10.20 -5.68
CA VAL A 28 9.87 -11.47 -5.97
C VAL A 28 10.23 -11.96 -7.38
N ILE A 29 10.71 -13.20 -7.46
CA ILE A 29 11.03 -13.89 -8.71
C ILE A 29 9.83 -14.71 -9.20
N ASN A 30 9.18 -15.45 -8.30
CA ASN A 30 7.96 -16.17 -8.58
C ASN A 30 7.20 -16.49 -7.28
N LEU A 31 5.95 -16.90 -7.46
CA LEU A 31 5.01 -17.31 -6.42
C LEU A 31 4.39 -18.66 -6.76
N LYS A 32 4.10 -19.45 -5.73
CA LYS A 32 3.11 -20.53 -5.77
C LYS A 32 1.83 -20.04 -5.11
N VAL A 33 0.70 -20.21 -5.81
CA VAL A 33 -0.59 -19.64 -5.44
C VAL A 33 -1.66 -20.72 -5.55
N VAL A 34 -2.56 -20.79 -4.57
CA VAL A 34 -3.78 -21.59 -4.61
C VAL A 34 -4.94 -20.70 -5.03
N LEU A 35 -5.59 -21.03 -6.13
CA LEU A 35 -6.74 -20.28 -6.67
C LEU A 35 -8.05 -20.64 -5.95
N ALA A 36 -9.13 -19.91 -6.25
CA ALA A 36 -10.45 -20.13 -5.64
C ALA A 36 -11.02 -21.54 -5.89
N ASN A 37 -10.68 -22.14 -7.03
CA ASN A 37 -11.08 -23.51 -7.38
C ASN A 37 -10.16 -24.60 -6.77
N GLY A 38 -9.12 -24.21 -6.02
CA GLY A 38 -8.15 -25.13 -5.43
C GLY A 38 -6.92 -25.43 -6.29
N ASP A 39 -6.86 -24.95 -7.53
CA ASP A 39 -5.71 -25.18 -8.40
C ASP A 39 -4.44 -24.53 -7.85
N VAL A 40 -3.33 -25.26 -7.97
CA VAL A 40 -2.00 -24.78 -7.56
C VAL A 40 -1.25 -24.27 -8.78
N VAL A 41 -1.04 -22.96 -8.84
CA VAL A 41 -0.36 -22.28 -9.93
C VAL A 41 1.03 -21.83 -9.51
N LYS A 42 2.04 -22.16 -10.31
CA LYS A 42 3.37 -21.56 -10.24
C LYS A 42 3.47 -20.45 -11.29
N THR A 43 3.72 -19.24 -10.84
CA THR A 43 3.59 -18.04 -11.68
C THR A 43 4.76 -17.81 -12.65
N ALA A 44 5.97 -18.28 -12.30
CA ALA A 44 7.16 -18.17 -13.16
C ALA A 44 8.25 -19.18 -12.76
N SER A 45 9.26 -19.32 -13.61
CA SER A 45 10.49 -20.09 -13.31
C SER A 45 11.53 -19.20 -12.57
N ARG A 46 12.74 -19.72 -12.37
CA ARG A 46 13.87 -18.95 -11.80
C ARG A 46 14.73 -18.28 -12.87
N ALA A 47 14.34 -18.38 -14.16
CA ALA A 47 15.09 -17.78 -15.25
C ALA A 47 15.19 -16.27 -15.06
N ARG A 48 16.39 -15.70 -15.26
CA ARG A 48 16.62 -14.26 -15.09
C ARG A 48 15.87 -13.40 -16.11
N LYS A 49 15.58 -13.96 -17.28
CA LYS A 49 14.84 -13.33 -18.37
C LYS A 49 13.84 -14.34 -18.91
N SER A 50 12.63 -13.89 -19.19
CA SER A 50 11.58 -14.67 -19.84
C SER A 50 10.63 -13.69 -20.53
N ALA A 51 10.22 -14.02 -21.75
CA ALA A 51 9.11 -13.37 -22.45
C ALA A 51 7.97 -14.36 -22.72
N ALA A 52 7.98 -15.50 -22.02
CA ALA A 52 7.00 -16.56 -22.22
C ALA A 52 5.68 -16.21 -21.50
N GLY A 53 4.69 -15.77 -22.26
CA GLY A 53 3.33 -15.52 -21.79
C GLY A 53 3.19 -14.30 -20.88
N TYR A 54 2.07 -14.24 -20.16
CA TYR A 54 1.75 -13.14 -19.24
C TYR A 54 2.53 -13.23 -17.93
N ASP A 55 2.83 -12.07 -17.33
CA ASP A 55 3.47 -12.00 -16.01
C ASP A 55 2.44 -12.19 -14.89
N LEU A 56 2.15 -13.46 -14.59
CA LEU A 56 1.24 -13.82 -13.50
C LEU A 56 1.79 -13.46 -12.13
N THR A 57 3.12 -13.35 -11.97
CA THR A 57 3.72 -12.94 -10.70
C THR A 57 3.32 -11.50 -10.36
N ARG A 58 3.41 -10.59 -11.33
CA ARG A 58 3.00 -9.17 -11.14
C ARG A 58 1.49 -8.99 -11.00
N LEU A 59 0.69 -9.91 -11.54
CA LEU A 59 -0.76 -9.91 -11.32
C LEU A 59 -1.12 -10.24 -9.86
N ILE A 60 -0.43 -11.20 -9.25
CA ILE A 60 -0.73 -11.64 -7.88
C ILE A 60 -0.16 -10.68 -6.82
N ILE A 61 0.99 -10.05 -7.08
CA ILE A 61 1.59 -9.08 -6.14
C ILE A 61 0.72 -7.81 -6.02
N GLY A 62 0.28 -7.50 -4.80
CA GLY A 62 -0.65 -6.40 -4.54
C GLY A 62 -2.12 -6.78 -4.70
N SER A 63 -2.45 -8.06 -4.90
CA SER A 63 -3.84 -8.52 -5.00
C SER A 63 -4.57 -8.57 -3.66
N GLU A 64 -3.88 -8.37 -2.53
CA GLU A 64 -4.44 -8.47 -1.17
C GLU A 64 -5.20 -9.77 -0.92
N GLY A 65 -4.81 -10.87 -1.57
CA GLY A 65 -5.46 -12.18 -1.46
C GLY A 65 -6.78 -12.31 -2.23
N THR A 66 -7.18 -11.30 -3.01
CA THR A 66 -8.41 -11.34 -3.80
C THR A 66 -8.32 -12.25 -5.01
N LEU A 67 -7.12 -12.60 -5.49
CA LEU A 67 -6.92 -13.44 -6.67
C LEU A 67 -6.40 -14.84 -6.33
N GLY A 68 -6.19 -15.15 -5.05
CA GLY A 68 -5.68 -16.45 -4.59
C GLY A 68 -4.79 -16.32 -3.35
N ILE A 69 -4.42 -17.46 -2.79
CA ILE A 69 -3.63 -17.57 -1.55
C ILE A 69 -2.18 -17.91 -1.90
N ILE A 70 -1.24 -17.04 -1.53
CA ILE A 70 0.19 -17.27 -1.72
C ILE A 70 0.68 -18.30 -0.69
N THR A 71 1.26 -19.42 -1.17
CA THR A 71 1.77 -20.51 -0.31
C THR A 71 3.29 -20.63 -0.34
N GLU A 72 3.95 -20.22 -1.43
CA GLU A 72 5.41 -20.17 -1.50
C GLU A 72 5.87 -18.92 -2.26
N VAL A 73 7.02 -18.38 -1.85
CA VAL A 73 7.63 -17.20 -2.44
C VAL A 73 9.09 -17.46 -2.76
N THR A 74 9.49 -17.27 -4.02
CA THR A 74 10.90 -17.24 -4.41
C THR A 74 11.39 -15.80 -4.46
N LEU A 75 12.39 -15.46 -3.65
CA LEU A 75 12.93 -14.10 -3.54
C LEU A 75 14.36 -13.99 -4.09
N ARG A 76 14.72 -12.77 -4.51
CA ARG A 76 16.10 -12.35 -4.69
C ARG A 76 16.73 -12.11 -3.32
N LEU A 77 17.94 -12.62 -3.13
CA LEU A 77 18.74 -12.35 -1.94
C LEU A 77 19.81 -11.29 -2.24
N GLN A 78 20.13 -10.52 -1.21
CA GLN A 78 21.19 -9.51 -1.21
C GLN A 78 22.27 -9.94 -0.23
N LYS A 79 23.52 -9.53 -0.50
CA LYS A 79 24.63 -9.78 0.43
C LYS A 79 24.39 -8.99 1.72
N ILE A 80 24.62 -9.62 2.87
CA ILE A 80 24.55 -8.95 4.17
C ILE A 80 25.62 -7.85 4.20
N PRO A 81 25.26 -6.59 4.51
CA PRO A 81 26.23 -5.50 4.57
C PRO A 81 27.19 -5.71 5.74
N GLN A 82 28.45 -5.30 5.59
CA GLN A 82 29.44 -5.37 6.68
C GLN A 82 29.11 -4.42 7.83
N HIS A 83 28.41 -3.32 7.54
CA HIS A 83 27.95 -2.34 8.52
C HIS A 83 26.54 -1.87 8.16
N SER A 84 25.68 -1.73 9.17
CA SER A 84 24.36 -1.12 9.04
C SER A 84 24.06 -0.26 10.26
N VAL A 85 23.70 1.01 10.05
CA VAL A 85 23.11 1.88 11.07
C VAL A 85 21.69 2.17 10.61
N MET A 86 20.69 1.76 11.38
CA MET A 86 19.28 1.96 11.07
C MET A 86 18.62 2.66 12.25
N ARG A 87 18.00 3.81 12.01
CA ARG A 87 17.14 4.49 12.99
C ARG A 87 15.69 4.18 12.64
N LYS A 88 15.08 3.19 13.28
CA LYS A 88 13.69 2.79 13.05
C LYS A 88 12.86 2.86 14.34
N GLU A 89 12.60 4.07 14.83
CA GLU A 89 11.79 4.26 16.05
C GLU A 89 10.72 5.35 15.91
N ALA A 90 10.58 5.96 14.74
CA ALA A 90 9.75 7.15 14.58
C ALA A 90 8.27 6.91 14.89
N LEU A 91 7.70 5.75 14.47
CA LEU A 91 6.31 5.40 14.76
C LEU A 91 6.08 5.21 16.27
N TRP A 92 6.97 4.46 16.94
CA TRP A 92 6.87 4.21 18.38
C TRP A 92 7.07 5.48 19.20
N ALA A 93 7.98 6.35 18.76
CA ALA A 93 8.17 7.66 19.35
C ALA A 93 6.90 8.52 19.24
N CYS A 94 6.14 8.41 18.14
CA CYS A 94 4.86 9.12 18.02
C CYS A 94 3.82 8.60 19.02
N PHE A 95 3.65 7.29 19.13
CA PHE A 95 2.74 6.70 20.12
C PHE A 95 3.11 7.07 21.57
N ALA A 96 4.40 7.26 21.84
CA ALA A 96 4.86 7.66 23.16
C ALA A 96 4.54 9.12 23.52
N MET A 97 4.19 9.97 22.55
CA MET A 97 3.82 11.37 22.82
C MET A 97 2.50 11.47 23.59
N GLU A 98 1.51 10.64 23.23
CA GLU A 98 0.20 10.58 23.90
C GLU A 98 -0.29 9.12 24.01
N PRO A 99 0.04 8.42 25.11
CA PRO A 99 -0.25 6.99 25.24
C PRO A 99 -1.74 6.61 25.26
N SER A 100 -2.62 7.55 25.58
CA SER A 100 -4.07 7.35 25.59
C SER A 100 -4.75 7.65 24.25
N PHE A 101 -4.01 8.14 23.25
CA PHE A 101 -4.54 8.51 21.94
C PHE A 101 -4.44 7.35 20.95
N GLU A 102 -5.33 7.35 19.96
CA GLU A 102 -5.21 6.50 18.79
C GLU A 102 -4.42 7.21 17.69
N ALA A 103 -3.88 6.44 16.74
CA ALA A 103 -3.12 6.97 15.62
C ALA A 103 -3.73 6.57 14.28
N MET A 104 -4.08 7.56 13.46
CA MET A 104 -4.32 7.35 12.04
C MET A 104 -2.99 7.50 11.29
N ILE A 105 -2.52 6.39 10.75
CA ILE A 105 -1.35 6.38 9.87
C ILE A 105 -1.84 6.51 8.44
N SER A 106 -1.42 7.58 7.78
CA SER A 106 -1.69 7.83 6.36
C SER A 106 -0.38 7.84 5.58
N ASP A 107 -0.45 7.38 4.34
CA ASP A 107 0.63 7.38 3.39
C ASP A 107 0.11 7.71 1.99
N VAL A 108 0.86 8.53 1.28
CA VAL A 108 0.65 8.85 -0.14
C VAL A 108 2.00 8.92 -0.83
N CYS A 109 2.01 8.75 -2.15
CA CYS A 109 3.24 8.85 -2.93
C CYS A 109 2.98 9.72 -4.18
N VAL A 110 3.96 10.52 -4.55
CA VAL A 110 3.93 11.42 -5.71
C VAL A 110 5.24 11.32 -6.50
N PRO A 111 5.27 11.75 -7.77
CA PRO A 111 6.53 11.99 -8.46
C PRO A 111 7.49 12.81 -7.59
N LEU A 112 8.77 12.45 -7.58
CA LEU A 112 9.75 13.07 -6.68
C LEU A 112 9.83 14.61 -6.83
N SER A 113 9.59 15.12 -8.03
CA SER A 113 9.50 16.56 -8.32
C SER A 113 8.39 17.28 -7.56
N CYS A 114 7.33 16.58 -7.15
CA CYS A 114 6.16 17.12 -6.46
C CYS A 114 6.22 16.92 -4.94
N LEU A 115 7.15 16.10 -4.43
CA LEU A 115 7.20 15.70 -3.02
C LEU A 115 7.31 16.91 -2.07
N ALA A 116 8.23 17.83 -2.36
CA ALA A 116 8.44 19.01 -1.53
C ALA A 116 7.16 19.86 -1.44
N GLU A 117 6.49 20.06 -2.57
CA GLU A 117 5.26 20.83 -2.63
C GLU A 117 4.11 20.14 -1.87
N LEU A 118 3.94 18.82 -2.05
CA LEU A 118 2.94 18.04 -1.31
C LEU A 118 3.16 18.16 0.21
N ILE A 119 4.41 18.02 0.67
CA ILE A 119 4.76 18.16 2.09
C ILE A 119 4.42 19.57 2.58
N SER A 120 4.80 20.62 1.84
CA SER A 120 4.52 22.01 2.24
C SER A 120 3.02 22.29 2.34
N ARG A 121 2.22 21.85 1.37
CA ARG A 121 0.76 22.01 1.40
C ARG A 121 0.13 21.22 2.53
N SER A 122 0.55 19.97 2.73
CA SER A 122 0.03 19.12 3.81
C SER A 122 0.39 19.67 5.18
N LYS A 123 1.64 20.10 5.39
CA LYS A 123 2.09 20.69 6.65
C LYS A 123 1.31 21.95 7.01
N LYS A 124 0.94 22.79 6.03
CA LYS A 124 0.10 23.96 6.29
C LYS A 124 -1.28 23.59 6.87
N GLU A 125 -1.92 22.55 6.35
CA GLU A 125 -3.20 22.06 6.87
C GLU A 125 -3.04 21.34 8.21
N LEU A 126 -1.98 20.54 8.38
CA LEU A 126 -1.69 19.82 9.62
C LEU A 126 -1.38 20.80 10.76
N ASP A 127 -0.55 21.82 10.51
CA ASP A 127 -0.19 22.84 11.51
C ASP A 127 -1.38 23.74 11.89
N ALA A 128 -2.42 23.81 11.05
CA ALA A 128 -3.66 24.55 11.34
C ALA A 128 -4.69 23.71 12.13
N SER A 129 -4.46 22.40 12.25
CA SER A 129 -5.32 21.48 12.98
C SER A 129 -5.00 21.50 14.49
N PRO A 130 -5.98 21.24 15.38
CA PRO A 130 -5.70 21.05 16.81
C PRO A 130 -5.02 19.71 17.13
N LEU A 131 -4.93 18.78 16.16
CA LEU A 131 -4.39 17.44 16.38
C LEU A 131 -2.85 17.41 16.36
N ILE A 132 -2.29 16.41 17.05
CA ILE A 132 -0.84 16.17 17.01
C ILE A 132 -0.52 15.38 15.74
N CYS A 133 0.18 16.00 14.81
CA CYS A 133 0.54 15.41 13.53
C CYS A 133 2.06 15.34 13.34
N THR A 134 2.56 14.16 12.99
CA THR A 134 3.97 13.94 12.65
C THR A 134 4.11 13.57 11.19
N VAL A 135 4.95 14.30 10.47
CA VAL A 135 5.32 14.00 9.09
C VAL A 135 6.65 13.23 9.06
N ILE A 136 6.65 12.11 8.33
CA ILE A 136 7.85 11.31 8.06
C ILE A 136 7.84 10.99 6.56
N ALA A 137 8.99 10.89 5.91
CA ALA A 137 9.03 10.55 4.48
C ALA A 137 10.09 9.51 4.16
N HIS A 138 9.76 8.63 3.23
CA HIS A 138 10.70 7.93 2.39
C HIS A 138 11.06 8.85 1.22
N ALA A 139 11.83 9.90 1.52
CA ALA A 139 12.03 10.99 0.56
C ALA A 139 12.67 10.55 -0.77
N GLY A 140 13.46 9.48 -0.76
CA GLY A 140 14.14 8.98 -1.96
C GLY A 140 13.24 8.27 -2.97
N ASP A 141 12.00 7.90 -2.61
CA ASP A 141 11.05 7.26 -3.52
C ASP A 141 9.71 8.03 -3.65
N GLY A 142 9.64 9.25 -3.10
CA GLY A 142 8.45 10.11 -3.25
C GLY A 142 7.31 9.78 -2.28
N ASN A 143 7.51 8.85 -1.34
CA ASN A 143 6.48 8.44 -0.40
C ASN A 143 6.54 9.24 0.92
N PHE A 144 5.42 9.85 1.26
CA PHE A 144 5.20 10.69 2.43
C PHE A 144 4.18 10.03 3.36
N HIS A 145 4.51 10.02 4.66
CA HIS A 145 3.70 9.47 5.74
C HIS A 145 3.31 10.57 6.71
N THR A 146 2.10 10.44 7.25
CA THR A 146 1.64 11.26 8.36
C THR A 146 1.06 10.35 9.44
N VAL A 147 1.49 10.56 10.68
CA VAL A 147 0.88 9.98 11.88
C VAL A 147 0.04 11.07 12.52
N ILE A 148 -1.28 10.88 12.58
CA ILE A 148 -2.23 11.81 13.18
C ILE A 148 -2.73 11.17 14.47
N LEU A 149 -2.38 11.75 15.62
CA LEU A 149 -2.86 11.29 16.91
C LEU A 149 -4.17 12.01 17.25
N PHE A 150 -5.14 11.27 17.76
CA PHE A 150 -6.44 11.80 18.14
C PHE A 150 -6.99 11.10 19.38
N ASP A 151 -7.81 11.80 20.17
CA ASP A 151 -8.53 11.21 21.29
C ASP A 151 -9.71 10.38 20.77
N PRO A 152 -9.72 9.05 20.94
CA PRO A 152 -10.78 8.20 20.39
C PRO A 152 -12.13 8.41 21.08
N SER A 153 -12.17 9.07 22.24
CA SER A 153 -13.42 9.42 22.92
C SER A 153 -14.12 10.64 22.31
N LYS A 154 -13.43 11.39 21.43
CA LYS A 154 -13.94 12.59 20.75
C LYS A 154 -14.14 12.32 19.27
N GLU A 155 -15.41 12.25 18.87
CA GLU A 155 -15.76 12.03 17.47
C GLU A 155 -15.27 13.16 16.55
N GLU A 156 -15.18 14.39 17.05
CA GLU A 156 -14.66 15.55 16.32
C GLU A 156 -13.17 15.36 15.92
N ASP A 157 -12.35 14.83 16.83
CA ASP A 157 -10.93 14.59 16.55
C ASP A 157 -10.76 13.52 15.46
N ARG A 158 -11.59 12.47 15.50
CA ARG A 158 -11.62 11.44 14.45
C ARG A 158 -12.01 12.02 13.10
N GLN A 159 -13.05 12.86 13.05
CA GLN A 159 -13.51 13.50 11.82
C GLN A 159 -12.45 14.44 11.24
N GLU A 160 -11.72 15.16 12.09
CA GLU A 160 -10.62 16.02 11.67
C GLU A 160 -9.44 15.20 11.12
N ALA A 161 -9.08 14.09 11.77
CA ALA A 161 -8.06 13.17 11.24
C ALA A 161 -8.45 12.61 9.86
N GLU A 162 -9.72 12.22 9.68
CA GLU A 162 -10.24 11.77 8.38
C GLU A 162 -10.25 12.89 7.32
N ARG A 163 -10.55 14.14 7.71
CA ARG A 163 -10.49 15.32 6.83
C ARG A 163 -9.06 15.55 6.33
N LEU A 164 -8.08 15.55 7.24
CA LEU A 164 -6.66 15.73 6.92
C LEU A 164 -6.17 14.61 5.98
N ASN A 165 -6.48 13.36 6.29
CA ASN A 165 -6.15 12.23 5.43
C ASN A 165 -6.73 12.39 4.02
N ARG A 166 -8.01 12.76 3.92
CA ARG A 166 -8.68 13.01 2.63
C ARG A 166 -8.04 14.17 1.86
N PHE A 167 -7.65 15.25 2.54
CA PHE A 167 -6.93 16.36 1.92
C PHE A 167 -5.60 15.90 1.30
N MET A 168 -4.78 15.16 2.05
CA MET A 168 -3.49 14.66 1.57
C MET A 168 -3.65 13.72 0.38
N VAL A 169 -4.60 12.78 0.44
CA VAL A 169 -4.91 11.87 -0.67
C VAL A 169 -5.33 12.63 -1.92
N HIS A 170 -6.26 13.57 -1.82
CA HIS A 170 -6.70 14.32 -3.00
C HIS A 170 -5.63 15.23 -3.58
N THR A 171 -4.77 15.79 -2.73
CA THR A 171 -3.63 16.61 -3.17
C THR A 171 -2.59 15.75 -3.91
N ALA A 172 -2.29 14.56 -3.39
CA ALA A 172 -1.39 13.63 -4.07
C ALA A 172 -1.95 13.19 -5.43
N LEU A 173 -3.24 12.83 -5.50
CA LEU A 173 -3.89 12.44 -6.76
C LEU A 173 -3.90 13.58 -7.79
N SER A 174 -4.04 14.85 -7.36
CA SER A 174 -3.94 15.99 -8.31
C SER A 174 -2.53 16.28 -8.78
N MET A 175 -1.52 15.61 -8.22
CA MET A 175 -0.11 15.69 -8.59
C MET A 175 0.39 14.41 -9.28
N GLU A 176 -0.52 13.66 -9.90
CA GLU A 176 -0.23 12.37 -10.56
C GLU A 176 0.35 11.32 -9.59
N GLY A 177 0.05 11.47 -8.30
CA GLY A 177 0.41 10.52 -7.25
C GLY A 177 -0.63 9.43 -7.03
N THR A 178 -0.47 8.71 -5.92
CA THR A 178 -1.34 7.62 -5.48
C THR A 178 -1.86 7.86 -4.08
N CYS A 179 -3.08 7.37 -3.80
CA CYS A 179 -3.68 7.42 -2.48
C CYS A 179 -2.96 6.55 -1.44
N THR A 180 -2.05 5.66 -1.85
CA THR A 180 -1.31 4.76 -0.98
C THR A 180 0.07 4.44 -1.57
N GLY A 181 1.13 4.67 -0.79
CA GLY A 181 2.49 4.32 -1.22
C GLY A 181 2.81 2.85 -0.97
N GLU A 182 2.44 2.35 0.22
CA GLU A 182 2.90 1.05 0.71
C GLU A 182 1.93 0.28 1.62
N HIS A 183 0.89 0.91 2.15
CA HIS A 183 -0.03 0.26 3.11
C HIS A 183 -1.19 -0.50 2.44
N GLY A 184 -1.27 -0.45 1.12
CA GLY A 184 -2.35 -1.07 0.35
C GLY A 184 -3.65 -0.25 0.41
N ILE A 185 -4.72 -0.85 -0.09
CA ILE A 185 -6.02 -0.20 -0.22
C ILE A 185 -6.99 -0.69 0.86
N GLY A 186 -7.04 -2.01 1.08
CA GLY A 186 -7.99 -2.65 1.98
C GLY A 186 -9.44 -2.20 1.71
N THR A 187 -10.17 -1.89 2.79
CA THR A 187 -11.50 -1.26 2.72
C THR A 187 -11.42 0.27 2.81
N GLY A 188 -10.43 0.82 3.53
CA GLY A 188 -10.39 2.23 3.88
C GLY A 188 -10.14 3.17 2.70
N LYS A 189 -9.25 2.78 1.78
CA LYS A 189 -8.87 3.61 0.63
C LYS A 189 -9.58 3.24 -0.67
N MET A 190 -10.43 2.21 -0.66
CA MET A 190 -11.17 1.75 -1.84
C MET A 190 -11.99 2.87 -2.48
N LYS A 191 -12.50 3.81 -1.68
CA LYS A 191 -13.23 5.01 -2.12
C LYS A 191 -12.43 5.96 -3.03
N TYR A 192 -11.10 5.86 -3.07
CA TYR A 192 -10.24 6.71 -3.90
C TYR A 192 -9.86 6.06 -5.24
N LEU A 193 -10.05 4.75 -5.37
CA LEU A 193 -9.54 4.00 -6.51
C LEU A 193 -10.14 4.41 -7.85
N GLU A 194 -11.41 4.80 -7.89
CA GLU A 194 -12.03 5.27 -9.13
C GLU A 194 -11.41 6.58 -9.62
N LYS A 195 -11.12 7.50 -8.69
CA LYS A 195 -10.43 8.75 -9.02
C LYS A 195 -8.97 8.50 -9.46
N GLU A 196 -8.30 7.51 -8.87
CA GLU A 196 -6.90 7.21 -9.15
C GLU A 196 -6.70 6.41 -10.44
N LEU A 197 -7.47 5.34 -10.64
CA LEU A 197 -7.28 4.38 -11.74
C LEU A 197 -8.25 4.60 -12.90
N GLY A 198 -9.38 5.27 -12.66
CA GLY A 198 -10.48 5.38 -13.60
C GLY A 198 -11.35 4.12 -13.68
N THR A 199 -12.57 4.30 -14.16
CA THR A 199 -13.59 3.24 -14.22
C THR A 199 -13.16 2.06 -15.10
N GLY A 200 -12.55 2.32 -16.27
CA GLY A 200 -12.13 1.25 -17.18
C GLY A 200 -11.07 0.31 -16.59
N ALA A 201 -10.16 0.83 -15.76
CA ALA A 201 -9.19 0.00 -15.05
C ALA A 201 -9.88 -0.87 -13.99
N LEU A 202 -10.83 -0.30 -13.23
CA LEU A 202 -11.59 -1.02 -12.22
C LEU A 202 -12.49 -2.10 -12.80
N GLU A 203 -13.17 -1.84 -13.92
CA GLU A 203 -13.95 -2.83 -14.66
C GLU A 203 -13.05 -3.98 -15.13
N THR A 204 -11.85 -3.67 -15.61
CA THR A 204 -10.86 -4.68 -16.02
C THR A 204 -10.40 -5.52 -14.82
N MET A 205 -10.10 -4.89 -13.68
CA MET A 205 -9.81 -5.60 -12.43
C MET A 205 -10.96 -6.52 -12.02
N LYS A 206 -12.21 -6.05 -12.13
CA LYS A 206 -13.40 -6.85 -11.84
C LYS A 206 -13.55 -8.05 -12.78
N ARG A 207 -13.28 -7.88 -14.08
CA ARG A 207 -13.27 -9.00 -15.05
C ARG A 207 -12.22 -10.05 -14.69
N ILE A 208 -11.02 -9.64 -14.31
CA ILE A 208 -9.97 -10.55 -13.84
C ILE A 208 -10.41 -11.29 -12.57
N LYS A 209 -10.95 -10.56 -11.60
CA LYS A 209 -11.45 -11.14 -10.35
C LYS A 209 -12.51 -12.20 -10.60
N VAL A 210 -13.51 -11.92 -11.44
CA VAL A 210 -14.56 -12.89 -11.76
C VAL A 210 -14.04 -14.09 -12.55
N ALA A 211 -13.04 -13.90 -13.41
CA ALA A 211 -12.43 -15.02 -14.12
C ALA A 211 -11.66 -15.98 -13.17
N LEU A 212 -10.99 -15.45 -12.14
CA LEU A 212 -10.19 -16.26 -11.20
C LEU A 212 -10.96 -16.73 -9.96
N ASP A 213 -12.04 -16.04 -9.60
CA ASP A 213 -12.89 -16.33 -8.44
C ASP A 213 -14.37 -16.03 -8.74
N PRO A 214 -15.03 -16.86 -9.56
CA PRO A 214 -16.42 -16.64 -9.99
C PRO A 214 -17.42 -16.71 -8.83
N ASN A 215 -17.08 -17.41 -7.74
CA ASN A 215 -17.93 -17.52 -6.54
C ASN A 215 -17.67 -16.40 -5.52
N ASN A 216 -16.71 -15.50 -5.80
CA ASN A 216 -16.33 -14.39 -4.94
C ASN A 216 -16.00 -14.79 -3.49
N ILE A 217 -15.28 -15.91 -3.32
CA ILE A 217 -14.90 -16.44 -1.99
C ILE A 217 -13.53 -15.95 -1.51
N MET A 218 -12.69 -15.42 -2.40
CA MET A 218 -11.34 -14.93 -2.09
C MET A 218 -11.38 -13.46 -1.68
N ASN A 219 -11.39 -13.22 -0.36
CA ASN A 219 -11.35 -11.88 0.26
C ASN A 219 -12.36 -10.86 -0.33
N PRO A 220 -13.68 -11.15 -0.24
CA PRO A 220 -14.72 -10.32 -0.85
C PRO A 220 -14.79 -8.90 -0.26
N GLY A 221 -15.23 -7.94 -1.08
CA GLY A 221 -15.43 -6.55 -0.66
C GLY A 221 -14.16 -5.71 -0.52
N LYS A 222 -13.04 -6.17 -1.09
CA LYS A 222 -11.73 -5.49 -1.10
C LYS A 222 -11.33 -5.18 -2.55
N LEU A 223 -10.54 -4.12 -2.73
CA LEU A 223 -9.96 -3.64 -4.00
C LEU A 223 -10.92 -3.24 -5.13
N ILE A 224 -12.14 -3.78 -5.19
CA ILE A 224 -13.13 -3.45 -6.23
C ILE A 224 -14.32 -2.77 -5.54
N PRO A 225 -14.53 -1.46 -5.79
CA PRO A 225 -15.68 -0.75 -5.23
C PRO A 225 -17.01 -1.39 -5.66
N PRO A 226 -18.02 -1.51 -4.76
CA PRO A 226 -19.28 -2.20 -5.06
C PRO A 226 -20.09 -1.63 -6.23
N HIS A 227 -19.95 -0.34 -6.51
CA HIS A 227 -20.70 0.36 -7.57
C HIS A 227 -20.13 0.14 -8.97
N ILE A 228 -18.94 -0.47 -9.10
CA ILE A 228 -18.37 -0.81 -10.40
C ILE A 228 -19.16 -1.98 -10.99
N CYS A 229 -19.94 -1.73 -12.04
CA CYS A 229 -20.77 -2.71 -12.74
C CYS A 229 -20.03 -3.34 -13.93
N PHE A 230 -20.69 -4.29 -14.60
CA PHE A 230 -20.22 -4.92 -15.85
C PHE A 230 -20.78 -4.19 -17.06
#